data_AF-A0A7H9AR95-F1
#
_entry.id   AF-A0A7H9AR95-F1
#
_cell.length_a   1.000
_cell.length_b   1.000
_cell.length_c   1.000
_cell.angle_alpha   90.00
_cell.angle_beta   90.00
_cell.angle_gamma   90.00
#
_symmetry.space_group_name_H-M   'P 1'
#
loop_
_entity.id
_entity.type
_entity.pdbx_description
1 polymer ?
#
loop_
_entity_poly.entity_id
_entity_poly.type
_entity_poly.pdbx_seq_one_letter_code
_entity_poly.pdbx_strand_id
1 'polypeptide(L)'
;MKKVILKTKLFLMALSTILIFSCSAEDGEDGTIGPQGPQGEQGPAGQDGADGENGEDGNANVIASGWTSTDFGDTYSGFLANSFSIDDSRITAEVVDSYAILAYYKDSFDNVRALPITNQSWDMYYTINADDAEIRFLVTDNTDNAAAIPPSGEVRYVLVESSTSAKNTNVDLRKMSYAEAMDYLGLQH
;
A
#
# COMPACT_ATOMS: atom_id res chain seq x y z
N MET A 1 41.21 -0.38 -121.32
CA MET A 1 40.00 0.05 -120.57
C MET A 1 39.28 -1.09 -119.82
N LYS A 2 39.13 -2.30 -120.37
CA LYS A 2 38.44 -3.43 -119.67
C LYS A 2 39.07 -3.88 -118.35
N LYS A 3 40.41 -3.80 -118.20
CA LYS A 3 41.11 -4.23 -116.96
C LYS A 3 40.92 -3.29 -115.75
N VAL A 4 40.55 -2.02 -115.98
CA VAL A 4 40.32 -1.05 -114.89
C VAL A 4 38.94 -1.25 -114.28
N ILE A 5 37.93 -1.54 -115.12
CA ILE A 5 36.54 -1.79 -114.69
C ILE A 5 36.43 -3.06 -113.81
N LEU A 6 37.25 -4.08 -114.05
CA LEU A 6 37.23 -5.31 -113.25
C LEU A 6 37.83 -5.11 -111.84
N LYS A 7 38.87 -4.29 -111.72
CA LYS A 7 39.50 -3.98 -110.42
C LYS A 7 38.61 -3.09 -109.54
N THR A 8 37.88 -2.15 -110.14
CA THR A 8 36.93 -1.29 -109.40
C THR A 8 35.72 -2.09 -108.88
N LYS A 9 35.23 -3.08 -109.64
CA LYS A 9 34.14 -3.96 -109.18
C LYS A 9 34.58 -4.90 -108.05
N LEU A 10 35.81 -5.38 -108.08
CA LEU A 10 36.35 -6.24 -107.01
C LEU A 10 36.53 -5.46 -105.70
N PHE A 11 36.87 -4.16 -105.77
CA PHE A 11 36.99 -3.30 -104.60
C PHE A 11 35.64 -2.93 -103.98
N LEU A 12 34.59 -2.70 -104.81
CA LEU A 12 33.23 -2.45 -104.31
C LEU A 12 32.57 -3.69 -103.70
N MET A 13 32.92 -4.90 -104.16
CA MET A 13 32.39 -6.14 -103.61
C MET A 13 32.99 -6.49 -102.23
N ALA A 14 34.25 -6.13 -101.99
CA ALA A 14 34.92 -6.35 -100.70
C ALA A 14 34.46 -5.37 -99.58
N LEU A 15 33.91 -4.20 -99.95
CA LEU A 15 33.41 -3.22 -98.98
C LEU A 15 31.98 -3.52 -98.49
N SER A 16 31.20 -4.31 -99.24
CA SER A 16 29.83 -4.70 -98.84
C SER A 16 29.77 -5.85 -97.84
N THR A 17 30.85 -6.63 -97.65
CA THR A 17 30.83 -7.79 -96.74
C THR A 17 31.17 -7.46 -95.28
N ILE A 18 31.54 -6.22 -94.97
CA ILE A 18 31.96 -5.79 -93.61
C ILE A 18 30.78 -5.25 -92.78
N LEU A 19 29.63 -4.92 -93.40
CA LEU A 19 28.49 -4.28 -92.74
C LEU A 19 27.46 -5.25 -92.14
N ILE A 20 27.73 -6.57 -92.10
CA ILE A 20 26.75 -7.60 -91.70
C ILE A 20 27.05 -8.27 -90.34
N PHE A 21 28.01 -7.76 -89.56
CA PHE A 21 28.41 -8.36 -88.27
C PHE A 21 28.07 -7.53 -87.01
N SER A 22 27.16 -6.56 -87.10
CA SER A 22 26.83 -5.68 -85.96
C SER A 22 25.37 -5.78 -85.51
N CYS A 23 24.91 -7.00 -85.22
CA CYS A 23 23.73 -7.27 -84.40
C CYS A 23 23.90 -8.63 -83.72
N SER A 24 24.59 -8.65 -82.57
CA SER A 24 24.40 -9.72 -81.59
C SER A 24 23.27 -9.29 -80.66
N ALA A 25 22.19 -10.06 -80.65
CA ALA A 25 21.16 -10.01 -79.62
C ALA A 25 21.65 -10.87 -78.45
N GLU A 26 22.37 -10.27 -77.51
CA GLU A 26 22.55 -10.85 -76.18
C GLU A 26 21.43 -10.29 -75.31
N ASP A 27 20.34 -11.07 -75.23
CA ASP A 27 19.24 -10.85 -74.31
C ASP A 27 19.81 -10.76 -72.89
N GLY A 28 19.58 -9.63 -72.23
CA GLY A 28 19.93 -9.47 -70.82
C GLY A 28 19.07 -10.40 -69.98
N GLU A 29 19.70 -11.30 -69.22
CA GLU A 29 18.98 -12.09 -68.22
C GLU A 29 18.31 -11.15 -67.21
N ASP A 30 17.00 -11.28 -67.03
CA ASP A 30 16.26 -10.56 -65.98
C ASP A 30 16.90 -10.86 -64.62
N GLY A 31 17.42 -9.81 -63.98
CA GLY A 31 18.11 -9.92 -62.69
C GLY A 31 17.22 -10.61 -61.65
N THR A 32 17.77 -11.63 -60.99
CA THR A 32 17.06 -12.37 -59.94
C THR A 32 16.62 -11.44 -58.80
N ILE A 33 15.42 -11.65 -58.26
CA ILE A 33 14.93 -10.91 -57.08
C ILE A 33 15.89 -11.20 -55.92
N GLY A 34 16.45 -10.13 -55.32
CA GLY A 34 17.40 -10.24 -54.23
C GLY A 34 16.83 -10.96 -53.00
N PRO A 35 17.68 -11.55 -52.14
CA PRO A 35 17.24 -12.27 -50.96
C PRO A 35 16.46 -11.36 -50.01
N GLN A 36 15.44 -11.92 -49.35
CA GLN A 36 14.70 -11.22 -48.30
C GLN A 36 15.65 -10.80 -47.17
N GLY A 37 15.53 -9.55 -46.71
CA GLY A 37 16.35 -9.03 -45.62
C GLY A 37 16.17 -9.82 -44.31
N PRO A 38 17.18 -9.78 -43.41
CA PRO A 38 17.09 -10.47 -42.12
C PRO A 38 15.93 -9.92 -41.29
N GLN A 39 15.29 -10.79 -40.50
CA GLN A 39 14.31 -10.39 -39.51
C GLN A 39 14.96 -9.47 -38.47
N GLY A 40 14.26 -8.40 -38.08
CA GLY A 40 14.74 -7.48 -37.06
C GLY A 40 14.97 -8.15 -35.71
N GLU A 41 15.96 -7.68 -34.96
CA GLU A 41 16.26 -8.18 -33.62
C GLU A 41 15.06 -7.94 -32.68
N GLN A 42 14.83 -8.88 -31.75
CA GLN A 42 13.84 -8.71 -30.70
C GLN A 42 14.25 -7.54 -29.80
N GLY A 43 13.31 -6.66 -29.47
CA GLY A 43 13.55 -5.54 -28.57
C GLY A 43 14.02 -5.98 -27.18
N PRO A 44 14.74 -5.12 -26.44
CA PRO A 44 15.18 -5.43 -25.09
C PRO A 44 13.98 -5.66 -24.16
N ALA A 45 14.18 -6.46 -23.11
CA ALA A 45 13.18 -6.60 -22.05
C ALA A 45 12.92 -5.23 -21.39
N GLY A 46 11.67 -5.01 -20.96
CA GLY A 46 11.31 -3.82 -20.19
C GLY A 46 12.08 -3.76 -18.87
N GLN A 47 12.31 -2.54 -18.37
CA GLN A 47 12.89 -2.36 -17.04
C GLN A 47 11.87 -2.78 -15.97
N ASP A 48 12.36 -3.32 -14.85
CA ASP A 48 11.52 -3.57 -13.69
C ASP A 48 10.90 -2.27 -13.19
N GLY A 49 9.64 -2.34 -12.74
CA GLY A 49 8.96 -1.19 -12.16
C GLY A 49 9.67 -0.70 -10.89
N ALA A 50 9.58 0.59 -10.60
CA ALA A 50 10.07 1.12 -9.34
C ALA A 50 9.29 0.53 -8.16
N ASP A 51 9.97 0.31 -7.04
CA ASP A 51 9.30 -0.03 -5.78
C ASP A 51 8.32 1.10 -5.42
N GLY A 52 7.14 0.72 -4.93
CA GLY A 52 6.17 1.70 -4.43
C GLY A 52 6.74 2.44 -3.22
N GLU A 53 6.36 3.71 -3.07
CA GLU A 53 6.77 4.49 -1.89
C GLU A 53 6.20 3.87 -0.60
N ASN A 54 6.99 3.90 0.47
CA ASN A 54 6.48 3.55 1.80
C ASN A 54 5.29 4.45 2.13
N GLY A 55 4.22 3.87 2.67
CA GLY A 55 3.11 4.67 3.17
C GLY A 55 3.57 5.60 4.30
N GLU A 56 2.99 6.80 4.38
CA GLU A 56 3.20 7.69 5.52
C GLU A 56 2.82 7.01 6.85
N ASP A 57 3.59 7.31 7.90
CA ASP A 57 3.33 6.82 9.26
C ASP A 57 1.95 7.32 9.74
N GLY A 58 1.14 6.43 10.32
CA GLY A 58 -0.13 6.81 10.95
C GLY A 58 0.11 7.60 12.24
N ASN A 59 -0.55 8.75 12.41
CA ASN A 59 -0.27 9.68 13.53
C ASN A 59 -1.07 9.42 14.82
N ALA A 60 -1.71 8.26 15.00
CA ALA A 60 -2.68 8.06 16.08
C ALA A 60 -2.11 8.56 17.42
N ASN A 61 -2.74 9.60 17.96
CA ASN A 61 -2.27 10.25 19.18
C ASN A 61 -2.68 9.35 20.36
N VAL A 62 -1.68 8.69 20.96
CA VAL A 62 -1.88 7.77 22.08
C VAL A 62 -1.35 8.41 23.36
N ILE A 63 -2.24 8.65 24.31
CA ILE A 63 -1.91 9.25 25.60
C ILE A 63 -2.20 8.23 26.70
N ALA A 64 -1.18 7.81 27.43
CA ALA A 64 -1.34 6.97 28.61
C ALA A 64 -1.34 7.82 29.89
N SER A 65 -2.20 7.47 30.85
CA SER A 65 -2.09 7.97 32.22
C SER A 65 -0.88 7.35 32.93
N GLY A 66 -0.50 7.95 34.06
CA GLY A 66 0.32 7.25 35.04
C GLY A 66 -0.44 6.06 35.65
N TRP A 67 0.29 5.24 36.40
CA TRP A 67 -0.32 4.24 37.28
C TRP A 67 -0.85 4.92 38.55
N THR A 68 -2.06 4.56 38.96
CA THR A 68 -2.74 5.08 40.14
C THR A 68 -3.15 3.91 41.02
N SER A 69 -2.80 3.96 42.31
CA SER A 69 -3.18 2.92 43.26
C SER A 69 -4.71 2.79 43.37
N THR A 70 -5.20 1.56 43.46
CA THR A 70 -6.61 1.28 43.66
C THR A 70 -7.06 1.70 45.06
N ASP A 71 -8.24 2.33 45.17
CA ASP A 71 -8.84 2.72 46.44
C ASP A 71 -10.27 2.15 46.60
N PHE A 72 -10.38 0.82 46.54
CA PHE A 72 -11.65 0.13 46.70
C PHE A 72 -12.06 -0.08 48.17
N GLY A 73 -11.22 0.30 49.14
CA GLY A 73 -11.40 0.00 50.56
C GLY A 73 -11.14 -1.47 50.93
N ASP A 74 -11.30 -1.79 52.22
CA ASP A 74 -10.86 -3.09 52.80
C ASP A 74 -11.96 -4.17 52.83
N THR A 75 -13.21 -3.83 52.50
CA THR A 75 -14.36 -4.77 52.49
C THR A 75 -15.37 -4.37 51.43
N TYR A 76 -16.06 -5.33 50.81
CA TYR A 76 -17.21 -5.03 49.96
C TYR A 76 -18.36 -4.47 50.80
N SER A 77 -18.86 -3.30 50.43
CA SER A 77 -19.74 -2.47 51.27
C SER A 77 -21.21 -2.93 51.34
N GLY A 78 -21.48 -4.24 51.25
CA GLY A 78 -22.83 -4.83 51.28
C GLY A 78 -23.68 -4.60 50.02
N PHE A 79 -23.25 -3.66 49.17
CA PHE A 79 -23.57 -3.59 47.76
C PHE A 79 -22.49 -4.40 47.05
N LEU A 80 -22.86 -5.32 46.16
CA LEU A 80 -21.97 -6.31 45.53
C LEU A 80 -20.79 -5.71 44.72
N ALA A 81 -20.55 -4.40 44.79
CA ALA A 81 -19.47 -3.68 44.14
C ALA A 81 -18.89 -2.55 45.01
N ASN A 82 -17.57 -2.35 44.93
CA ASN A 82 -16.90 -1.13 45.35
C ASN A 82 -16.38 -0.37 44.13
N SER A 83 -16.20 0.94 44.25
CA SER A 83 -15.70 1.77 43.17
C SER A 83 -14.88 2.94 43.68
N PHE A 84 -13.95 3.41 42.86
CA PHE A 84 -13.28 4.70 43.02
C PHE A 84 -13.12 5.37 41.65
N SER A 85 -12.92 6.69 41.67
CA SER A 85 -12.78 7.49 40.47
C SER A 85 -11.38 8.09 40.36
N ILE A 86 -10.93 8.28 39.13
CA ILE A 86 -9.80 9.13 38.80
C ILE A 86 -10.32 10.35 38.07
N ASP A 87 -10.17 11.52 38.69
CA ASP A 87 -10.47 12.81 38.09
C ASP A 87 -9.33 13.19 37.14
N ASP A 88 -9.66 13.47 35.89
CA ASP A 88 -8.67 13.91 34.93
C ASP A 88 -9.28 14.85 33.89
N SER A 89 -8.75 16.07 33.82
CA SER A 89 -9.24 17.12 32.91
C SER A 89 -9.11 16.75 31.42
N ARG A 90 -8.36 15.69 31.09
CA ARG A 90 -8.32 15.13 29.73
C ARG A 90 -9.59 14.39 29.35
N ILE A 91 -10.40 13.96 30.32
CA ILE A 91 -11.68 13.29 30.08
C ILE A 91 -12.73 14.36 29.80
N THR A 92 -12.93 14.62 28.51
CA THR A 92 -13.92 15.58 28.01
C THR A 92 -15.01 14.86 27.21
N ALA A 93 -16.11 15.55 26.91
CA ALA A 93 -17.16 15.00 26.03
C ALA A 93 -16.61 14.62 24.65
N GLU A 94 -15.68 15.41 24.10
CA GLU A 94 -15.00 15.09 22.84
C GLU A 94 -14.18 13.80 22.93
N VAL A 95 -13.45 13.61 24.02
CA VAL A 95 -12.67 12.39 24.24
C VAL A 95 -13.58 11.17 24.37
N VAL A 96 -14.67 11.26 25.11
CA VAL A 96 -15.61 10.13 25.26
C VAL A 96 -16.32 9.79 23.94
N ASP A 97 -16.60 10.77 23.09
CA ASP A 97 -17.30 10.57 21.81
C ASP A 97 -16.39 10.03 20.70
N SER A 98 -15.11 10.43 20.69
CA SER A 98 -14.21 10.18 19.56
C SER A 98 -12.99 9.31 19.86
N TYR A 99 -12.65 9.05 21.14
CA TYR A 99 -11.46 8.25 21.46
C TYR A 99 -11.84 6.81 21.78
N ALA A 100 -10.97 5.88 21.37
CA ALA A 100 -10.94 4.58 22.01
C ALA A 100 -10.23 4.74 23.37
N ILE A 101 -10.96 4.43 24.44
CA ILE A 101 -10.42 4.49 25.80
C ILE A 101 -10.21 3.05 26.25
N LEU A 102 -9.00 2.76 26.73
CA LEU A 102 -8.61 1.45 27.24
C LEU A 102 -8.14 1.60 28.68
N ALA A 103 -8.45 0.63 29.53
CA ALA A 103 -7.96 0.62 30.90
C ALA A 103 -7.23 -0.69 31.21
N TYR A 104 -6.25 -0.59 32.10
CA TYR A 104 -5.39 -1.70 32.52
C TYR A 104 -5.27 -1.71 34.03
N TYR A 105 -5.11 -2.91 34.56
CA TYR A 105 -4.81 -3.15 35.96
C TYR A 105 -3.47 -3.87 36.09
N LYS A 106 -2.69 -3.46 37.08
CA LYS A 106 -1.42 -4.08 37.48
C LYS A 106 -1.56 -4.58 38.91
N ASP A 107 -1.37 -5.88 39.10
CA ASP A 107 -1.46 -6.51 40.41
C ASP A 107 -0.18 -6.28 41.24
N SER A 108 -0.18 -6.74 42.50
CA SER A 108 0.97 -6.65 43.41
C SER A 108 2.20 -7.46 42.97
N PHE A 109 2.08 -8.27 41.92
CA PHE A 109 3.17 -9.03 41.31
C PHE A 109 3.65 -8.39 39.99
N ASP A 110 3.25 -7.14 39.72
CA ASP A 110 3.54 -6.39 38.50
C ASP A 110 2.98 -7.00 37.21
N ASN A 111 1.98 -7.90 37.29
CA ASN A 111 1.32 -8.40 36.09
C ASN A 111 0.29 -7.40 35.57
N VAL A 112 0.45 -6.96 34.32
CA VAL A 112 -0.46 -6.02 33.67
C VAL A 112 -1.51 -6.77 32.84
N ARG A 113 -2.79 -6.46 33.06
CA ARG A 113 -3.93 -7.04 32.34
C ARG A 113 -4.89 -5.95 31.86
N ALA A 114 -5.42 -6.11 30.66
CA ALA A 114 -6.45 -5.21 30.13
C ALA A 114 -7.79 -5.45 30.83
N LEU A 115 -8.55 -4.39 31.07
CA LEU A 115 -9.92 -4.44 31.58
C LEU A 115 -10.92 -4.56 30.42
N PRO A 116 -12.06 -5.25 30.61
CA PRO A 116 -12.51 -5.88 31.87
C PRO A 116 -11.75 -7.18 32.19
N ILE A 117 -11.63 -7.47 33.48
CA ILE A 117 -11.09 -8.73 34.00
C ILE A 117 -12.19 -9.46 34.74
N THR A 118 -12.37 -10.73 34.41
CA THR A 118 -13.17 -11.65 35.22
C THR A 118 -12.30 -12.73 35.82
N ASN A 119 -12.59 -13.11 37.06
CA ASN A 119 -12.05 -14.31 37.68
C ASN A 119 -13.06 -14.91 38.68
N GLN A 120 -12.66 -16.02 39.31
CA GLN A 120 -13.53 -16.76 40.22
C GLN A 120 -13.91 -15.96 41.48
N SER A 121 -13.10 -14.98 41.87
CA SER A 121 -13.29 -14.24 43.12
C SER A 121 -13.90 -12.86 42.90
N TRP A 122 -13.56 -12.19 41.81
CA TRP A 122 -14.02 -10.84 41.54
C TRP A 122 -13.99 -10.52 40.04
N ASP A 123 -14.81 -9.56 39.65
CA ASP A 123 -14.70 -8.90 38.35
C ASP A 123 -14.25 -7.46 38.54
N MET A 124 -13.50 -6.94 37.58
CA MET A 124 -13.12 -5.53 37.54
C MET A 124 -13.35 -4.96 36.16
N TYR A 125 -13.96 -3.79 36.13
CA TYR A 125 -14.28 -3.05 34.92
C TYR A 125 -14.22 -1.56 35.21
N TYR A 126 -14.44 -0.75 34.17
CA TYR A 126 -14.45 0.70 34.29
C TYR A 126 -15.60 1.27 33.50
N THR A 127 -16.04 2.44 33.92
CA THR A 127 -17.02 3.29 33.26
C THR A 127 -16.44 4.69 33.14
N ILE A 128 -16.98 5.47 32.21
CA ILE A 128 -16.47 6.80 31.91
C ILE A 128 -17.67 7.73 31.85
N ASN A 129 -17.59 8.84 32.56
CA ASN A 129 -18.63 9.86 32.56
C ASN A 129 -17.99 11.20 32.17
N ALA A 130 -18.35 11.71 30.99
CA ALA A 130 -17.83 12.99 30.51
C ALA A 130 -18.33 14.17 31.34
N ASP A 131 -19.55 14.09 31.87
CA ASP A 131 -20.16 15.16 32.68
C ASP A 131 -19.36 15.43 33.96
N ASP A 132 -18.78 14.38 34.54
CA ASP A 132 -18.02 14.41 35.78
C ASP A 132 -16.49 14.44 35.54
N ALA A 133 -16.04 14.39 34.27
CA ALA A 133 -14.63 14.33 33.87
C ALA A 133 -13.81 13.24 34.60
N GLU A 134 -14.42 12.08 34.84
CA GLU A 134 -13.83 10.98 35.60
C GLU A 134 -13.86 9.65 34.84
N ILE A 135 -12.88 8.80 35.18
CA ILE A 135 -12.95 7.37 34.92
C ILE A 135 -13.21 6.67 36.25
N ARG A 136 -14.33 5.96 36.32
CA ARG A 136 -14.71 5.19 37.50
C ARG A 136 -14.35 3.73 37.32
N PHE A 137 -13.52 3.21 38.21
CA PHE A 137 -13.19 1.79 38.29
C PHE A 137 -14.12 1.12 39.28
N LEU A 138 -14.58 -0.08 38.94
CA LEU A 138 -15.51 -0.86 39.75
C LEU A 138 -14.97 -2.27 39.91
N VAL A 139 -15.16 -2.82 41.09
CA VAL A 139 -14.87 -4.23 41.40
C VAL A 139 -16.09 -4.87 42.05
N THR A 140 -16.46 -6.07 41.62
CA THR A 140 -17.54 -6.87 42.20
C THR A 140 -17.00 -8.13 42.86
N ASP A 141 -17.63 -8.56 43.96
CA ASP A 141 -17.39 -9.88 44.55
C ASP A 141 -18.22 -10.95 43.83
N ASN A 142 -17.57 -12.05 43.46
CA ASN A 142 -18.20 -13.20 42.81
C ASN A 142 -18.35 -14.41 43.74
N THR A 143 -17.93 -14.30 45.00
CA THR A 143 -17.83 -15.43 45.94
C THR A 143 -18.97 -15.55 46.94
N ASP A 144 -19.89 -14.57 47.00
CA ASP A 144 -20.94 -14.48 48.01
C ASP A 144 -20.36 -14.52 49.44
N ASN A 145 -19.14 -13.98 49.61
CA ASN A 145 -18.41 -14.00 50.86
C ASN A 145 -18.41 -12.61 51.47
N ALA A 146 -19.12 -12.43 52.58
CA ALA A 146 -19.17 -11.16 53.31
C ALA A 146 -17.80 -10.68 53.85
N ALA A 147 -16.79 -11.54 53.89
CA ALA A 147 -15.41 -11.21 54.24
C ALA A 147 -14.48 -11.09 53.02
N ALA A 148 -15.02 -11.05 51.80
CA ALA A 148 -14.22 -10.81 50.60
C ALA A 148 -13.56 -9.43 50.68
N ILE A 149 -12.30 -9.38 50.25
CA ILE A 149 -11.49 -8.17 50.20
C ILE A 149 -11.30 -7.82 48.72
N PRO A 150 -11.55 -6.57 48.31
CA PRO A 150 -11.22 -6.10 46.98
C PRO A 150 -9.73 -6.30 46.64
N PRO A 151 -9.39 -6.55 45.36
CA PRO A 151 -8.00 -6.68 44.95
C PRO A 151 -7.28 -5.33 45.08
N SER A 152 -6.03 -5.39 45.56
CA SER A 152 -5.13 -4.24 45.61
C SER A 152 -4.17 -4.23 44.43
N GLY A 153 -3.96 -3.06 43.82
CA GLY A 153 -2.98 -2.89 42.77
C GLY A 153 -2.95 -1.46 42.27
N GLU A 154 -2.62 -1.30 40.99
CA GLU A 154 -2.64 -0.01 40.30
C GLU A 154 -3.46 -0.12 39.01
N VAL A 155 -4.09 0.97 38.62
CA VAL A 155 -4.80 1.09 37.35
C VAL A 155 -4.18 2.19 36.51
N ARG A 156 -4.36 2.08 35.19
CA ARG A 156 -4.09 3.17 34.25
C ARG A 156 -5.11 3.15 33.13
N TYR A 157 -5.28 4.27 32.46
CA TYR A 157 -6.06 4.36 31.24
C TYR A 157 -5.20 4.88 30.08
N VAL A 158 -5.64 4.60 28.85
CA VAL A 158 -5.01 5.00 27.61
C VAL A 158 -6.08 5.58 26.71
N LEU A 159 -5.85 6.78 26.22
CA LEU A 159 -6.68 7.47 25.24
C LEU A 159 -6.03 7.28 23.87
N VAL A 160 -6.80 6.74 22.94
CA VAL A 160 -6.39 6.59 21.54
C VAL A 160 -7.33 7.42 20.70
N GLU A 161 -6.82 8.52 20.17
CA GLU A 161 -7.59 9.39 19.29
C GLU A 161 -8.07 8.61 18.07
N SER A 162 -9.36 8.69 17.75
CA SER A 162 -9.83 8.23 16.45
C SER A 162 -9.32 9.20 15.40
N SER A 163 -8.22 8.83 14.74
CA SER A 163 -7.87 9.50 13.50
C SER A 163 -8.90 9.09 12.46
N THR A 164 -9.65 10.06 11.93
CA THR A 164 -10.48 9.88 10.73
C THR A 164 -9.65 9.44 9.51
N SER A 165 -8.32 9.45 9.65
CA SER A 165 -7.33 8.93 8.70
C SER A 165 -7.15 7.40 8.79
N ALA A 166 -8.21 6.65 9.11
CA ALA A 166 -8.26 5.24 8.74
C ALA A 166 -8.11 5.19 7.22
N LYS A 167 -6.93 4.75 6.76
CA LYS A 167 -6.52 4.73 5.36
C LYS A 167 -7.45 3.77 4.59
N ASN A 168 -8.60 4.26 4.13
CA ASN A 168 -9.26 3.69 2.97
C ASN A 168 -8.37 4.07 1.77
N THR A 169 -7.30 3.32 1.54
CA THR A 169 -6.47 3.36 0.32
C THR A 169 -7.24 2.90 -0.92
N ASN A 170 -8.58 2.91 -0.89
CA ASN A 170 -9.38 2.65 -2.07
C ASN A 170 -9.47 3.94 -2.88
N VAL A 171 -8.34 4.30 -3.47
CA VAL A 171 -8.26 5.36 -4.47
C VAL A 171 -9.11 4.90 -5.66
N ASP A 172 -10.27 5.54 -5.82
CA ASP A 172 -11.18 5.23 -6.93
C ASP A 172 -10.61 5.80 -8.22
N LEU A 173 -9.79 4.99 -8.92
CA LEU A 173 -9.15 5.35 -10.19
C LEU A 173 -10.17 5.81 -11.25
N ARG A 174 -11.45 5.46 -11.11
CA ARG A 174 -12.51 5.90 -12.03
C ARG A 174 -12.84 7.39 -11.93
N LYS A 175 -12.40 8.05 -10.85
CA LYS A 175 -12.59 9.48 -10.61
C LYS A 175 -11.36 10.31 -10.95
N MET A 176 -10.25 9.68 -11.32
CA MET A 176 -9.03 10.35 -11.77
C MET A 176 -9.09 10.64 -13.27
N SER A 177 -8.48 11.75 -13.68
CA SER A 177 -8.11 11.90 -15.08
C SER A 177 -7.08 10.85 -15.48
N TYR A 178 -6.92 10.60 -16.78
CA TYR A 178 -5.92 9.67 -17.29
C TYR A 178 -4.51 10.04 -16.80
N ALA A 179 -4.15 11.32 -16.82
CA ALA A 179 -2.87 11.82 -16.32
C ALA A 179 -2.65 11.52 -14.83
N GLU A 180 -3.62 11.84 -13.99
CA GLU A 180 -3.55 11.59 -12.54
C GLU A 180 -3.50 10.09 -12.21
N ALA A 181 -4.22 9.27 -12.96
CA ALA A 181 -4.16 7.82 -12.81
C ALA A 181 -2.80 7.25 -13.25
N MET A 182 -2.22 7.78 -14.33
CA MET A 182 -0.91 7.38 -14.81
C MET A 182 0.19 7.79 -13.84
N ASP A 183 0.15 9.01 -13.30
CA ASP A 183 1.07 9.47 -12.26
C ASP A 183 0.94 8.63 -10.98
N TYR A 184 -0.29 8.37 -10.52
CA TYR A 184 -0.55 7.52 -9.35
C TYR A 184 -0.03 6.09 -9.53
N LEU A 185 -0.05 5.56 -10.76
CA LEU A 185 0.44 4.23 -11.09
C LEU A 185 1.93 4.20 -11.46
N GLY A 186 2.64 5.34 -11.44
CA GLY A 186 4.05 5.43 -11.85
C GLY A 186 4.27 5.17 -13.34
N LEU A 187 3.26 5.41 -14.17
CA LEU A 187 3.29 5.18 -15.63
C LEU A 187 3.54 6.49 -16.38
N GLN A 188 4.40 6.44 -17.40
CA GLN A 188 4.67 7.58 -18.28
C GLN A 188 3.47 7.84 -19.19
N HIS A 189 3.06 9.10 -19.34
CA HIS A 189 1.93 9.52 -20.17
C HIS A 189 2.21 10.83 -20.94
#